data_AF-N9QAU4-F1
#
_entry.id   AF-N9QAU4-F1
#
_cell.length_a   1.000
_cell.length_b   1.000
_cell.length_c   1.000
_cell.angle_alpha   90.00
_cell.angle_beta   90.00
_cell.angle_gamma   90.00
#
_symmetry.space_group_name_H-M   'P 1'
#
loop_
_entity.id
_entity.type
_entity.pdbx_description
1 polymer ?
#
loop_
_entity_poly.entity_id
_entity_poly.type
_entity_poly.pdbx_seq_one_letter_code
_entity_poly.pdbx_strand_id
1 'polypeptide(L)'
;MTQPTGIPSLFDDGKIGSGLPSADQPQNKAQVTNLIDLLHDGFYLVFLIRNRYIPANPNDFREKILDLLNRFEQQAKRLQFSAEDIHDSKYAFCALIDETIATQQDPAYFNLQNTWLISPLQLSLFGSQLAGYRFFEILEQLRSRGKERLASLEVFHYCLLLGFQGKYRLESVESLNHLVARVGDEIDYLKGKKAAFSPFAAIPDQIKHIIHHELPFFWILIFLLMFAALTFAGLKFMLSKQNQAALNPYQNVISAPAEEAHITIHLP
;
A
#
# COMPACT_ATOMS: atom_id res chain seq x y z
N MET A 1 -26.84 -33.15 -82.39
CA MET A 1 -26.08 -31.88 -82.28
C MET A 1 -26.59 -31.21 -81.01
N THR A 2 -25.86 -30.99 -79.92
CA THR A 2 -24.44 -30.78 -79.66
C THR A 2 -24.25 -30.90 -78.14
N GLN A 3 -23.22 -31.61 -77.65
CA GLN A 3 -22.69 -31.34 -76.30
C GLN A 3 -21.97 -29.98 -76.31
N PRO A 4 -21.87 -29.30 -75.15
CA PRO A 4 -20.55 -29.27 -74.53
C PRO A 4 -20.53 -29.33 -73.00
N THR A 5 -19.35 -29.75 -72.56
CA THR A 5 -18.71 -29.83 -71.23
C THR A 5 -18.69 -28.53 -70.40
N GLY A 6 -18.77 -28.65 -69.07
CA GLY A 6 -18.38 -27.58 -68.15
C GLY A 6 -18.52 -27.89 -66.64
N ILE A 7 -17.40 -28.30 -66.02
CA ILE A 7 -16.98 -28.19 -64.59
C ILE A 7 -17.88 -28.81 -63.48
N PRO A 8 -17.38 -29.75 -62.65
CA PRO A 8 -18.07 -30.14 -61.41
C PRO A 8 -17.84 -29.08 -60.32
N SER A 9 -18.92 -28.50 -59.80
CA SER A 9 -18.90 -27.63 -58.62
C SER A 9 -18.75 -28.47 -57.36
N LEU A 10 -17.74 -28.17 -56.53
CA LEU A 10 -17.41 -28.85 -55.26
C LEU A 10 -18.32 -28.44 -54.08
N PHE A 11 -19.51 -27.91 -54.38
CA PHE A 11 -20.45 -27.40 -53.38
C PHE A 11 -21.89 -27.76 -53.78
N ASP A 12 -22.20 -29.06 -53.77
CA ASP A 12 -23.59 -29.50 -53.75
C ASP A 12 -23.68 -30.87 -53.06
N ASP A 13 -23.60 -30.85 -51.73
CA ASP A 13 -24.24 -31.89 -50.92
C ASP A 13 -25.26 -31.19 -50.04
N GLY A 14 -26.49 -31.20 -50.56
CA GLY A 14 -27.65 -30.56 -49.98
C GLY A 14 -27.89 -30.98 -48.53
N LYS A 15 -27.79 -30.02 -47.62
CA LYS A 15 -28.63 -29.88 -46.42
C LYS A 15 -28.78 -28.39 -46.09
N ILE A 16 -29.75 -27.73 -46.70
CA ILE A 16 -30.22 -26.43 -46.20
C ILE A 16 -31.03 -26.72 -44.93
N GLY A 17 -30.44 -26.34 -43.80
CA GLY A 17 -30.96 -26.56 -42.46
C GLY A 17 -32.23 -25.77 -42.17
N SER A 18 -33.30 -26.50 -41.86
CA SER A 18 -34.36 -26.05 -40.97
C SER A 18 -33.97 -26.43 -39.54
N GLY A 19 -33.55 -25.43 -38.77
CA GLY A 19 -33.20 -25.59 -37.35
C GLY A 19 -32.04 -24.68 -37.00
N LEU A 20 -32.35 -23.49 -36.51
CA LEU A 20 -31.41 -22.73 -35.69
C LEU A 20 -30.88 -23.69 -34.60
N PRO A 21 -29.57 -23.97 -34.51
CA PRO A 21 -29.02 -24.28 -33.21
C PRO A 21 -29.14 -22.98 -32.43
N SER A 22 -29.96 -23.01 -31.38
CA SER A 22 -29.88 -22.04 -30.29
C SER A 22 -28.41 -21.76 -30.04
N ALA A 23 -28.00 -20.51 -30.18
CA ALA A 23 -26.67 -20.07 -29.87
C ALA A 23 -26.28 -20.69 -28.52
N ASP A 24 -25.25 -21.54 -28.53
CA ASP A 24 -24.54 -21.92 -27.33
C ASP A 24 -24.17 -20.60 -26.66
N GLN A 25 -24.92 -20.27 -25.61
CA GLN A 25 -24.50 -19.25 -24.67
C GLN A 25 -23.09 -19.65 -24.24
N PRO A 26 -22.14 -18.72 -24.17
CA PRO A 26 -20.83 -19.03 -23.64
C PRO A 26 -21.07 -19.63 -22.25
N GLN A 27 -20.82 -20.93 -22.11
CA GLN A 27 -20.78 -21.60 -20.83
C GLN A 27 -19.76 -20.80 -20.02
N ASN A 28 -20.29 -19.97 -19.13
CA ASN A 28 -19.53 -19.18 -18.20
C ASN A 28 -18.62 -20.19 -17.50
N LYS A 29 -17.33 -20.22 -17.86
CA LYS A 29 -16.34 -21.06 -17.21
C LYS A 29 -16.60 -20.88 -15.74
N ALA A 30 -16.98 -21.95 -15.04
CA ALA A 30 -17.20 -21.92 -13.62
C ALA A 30 -15.91 -21.39 -12.99
N GLN A 31 -15.85 -20.08 -12.74
CA GLN A 31 -14.80 -19.47 -11.96
C GLN A 31 -14.88 -20.19 -10.62
N VAL A 32 -13.76 -20.74 -10.18
CA VAL A 32 -13.64 -21.32 -8.85
C VAL A 32 -13.80 -20.15 -7.90
N THR A 33 -15.02 -19.90 -7.44
CA THR A 33 -15.34 -18.74 -6.61
C THR A 33 -14.72 -18.92 -5.24
N ASN A 34 -13.72 -18.11 -4.91
CA ASN A 34 -13.11 -18.07 -3.58
C ASN A 34 -13.79 -17.00 -2.70
N LEU A 35 -13.60 -17.07 -1.38
CA LEU A 35 -14.05 -16.03 -0.44
C LEU A 35 -13.45 -14.65 -0.78
N ILE A 36 -12.22 -14.61 -1.32
CA ILE A 36 -11.64 -13.35 -1.83
C ILE A 36 -12.48 -12.77 -2.95
N ASP A 37 -12.96 -13.59 -3.89
CA ASP A 37 -13.76 -13.12 -5.02
C ASP A 37 -15.13 -12.59 -4.54
N LEU A 38 -15.71 -13.22 -3.52
CA LEU A 38 -16.96 -12.73 -2.90
C LEU A 38 -16.76 -11.42 -2.13
N LEU A 39 -15.55 -11.16 -1.61
CA LEU A 39 -15.17 -9.92 -0.93
C LEU A 39 -14.55 -8.88 -1.87
N HIS A 40 -14.46 -9.16 -3.17
CA HIS A 40 -13.79 -8.30 -4.16
C HIS A 40 -14.26 -6.84 -4.07
N ASP A 41 -15.57 -6.62 -4.07
CA ASP A 41 -16.16 -5.28 -4.00
C ASP A 41 -15.75 -4.56 -2.70
N GLY A 42 -15.60 -5.31 -1.60
CA GLY A 42 -15.22 -4.75 -0.30
C GLY A 42 -13.75 -4.36 -0.30
N PHE A 43 -12.89 -5.23 -0.80
CA PHE A 43 -11.47 -4.95 -0.96
C PHE A 43 -11.21 -3.81 -1.92
N TYR A 44 -12.03 -3.65 -2.95
CA TYR A 44 -11.98 -2.50 -3.84
C TYR A 44 -12.24 -1.18 -3.09
N LEU A 45 -13.22 -1.14 -2.17
CA LEU A 45 -13.44 0.05 -1.33
C LEU A 45 -12.24 0.35 -0.42
N VAL A 46 -11.61 -0.68 0.17
CA VAL A 46 -10.37 -0.50 0.95
C VAL A 46 -9.27 0.09 0.07
N PHE A 47 -9.10 -0.44 -1.15
CA PHE A 47 -8.12 0.05 -2.12
C PHE A 47 -8.38 1.52 -2.50
N LEU A 48 -9.64 1.92 -2.69
CA LEU A 48 -10.02 3.31 -2.93
C LEU A 48 -9.58 4.22 -1.78
N ILE A 49 -9.88 3.86 -0.53
CA ILE A 49 -9.47 4.65 0.65
C ILE A 49 -7.95 4.78 0.70
N ARG A 50 -7.21 3.68 0.48
CA ARG A 50 -5.74 3.71 0.45
C ARG A 50 -5.21 4.61 -0.66
N ASN A 51 -5.93 4.74 -1.77
CA ASN A 51 -5.61 5.60 -2.90
C ASN A 51 -6.22 7.01 -2.79
N ARG A 52 -6.43 7.51 -1.57
CA ARG A 52 -6.88 8.90 -1.29
C ARG A 52 -8.30 9.22 -1.77
N TYR A 53 -9.15 8.22 -2.05
CA TYR A 53 -10.57 8.47 -2.26
C TYR A 53 -11.27 8.73 -0.92
N ILE A 54 -12.09 9.77 -0.90
CA ILE A 54 -12.83 10.19 0.29
C ILE A 54 -14.33 10.06 -0.01
N PRO A 55 -15.06 9.19 0.71
CA PRO A 55 -16.50 9.09 0.58
C PRO A 55 -17.19 10.41 0.94
N ALA A 56 -18.14 10.85 0.10
CA ALA A 56 -18.87 12.10 0.32
C ALA A 56 -19.75 12.08 1.59
N ASN A 57 -20.36 10.93 1.92
CA ASN A 57 -21.16 10.74 3.12
C ASN A 57 -20.68 9.48 3.88
N PRO A 58 -20.13 9.62 5.10
CA PRO A 58 -19.67 8.50 5.91
C PRO A 58 -20.74 7.47 6.25
N ASN A 59 -21.98 7.91 6.51
CA ASN A 59 -23.07 7.02 6.92
C ASN A 59 -23.49 6.14 5.73
N ASP A 60 -23.70 6.74 4.56
CA ASP A 60 -24.03 5.98 3.35
C ASP A 60 -22.91 5.02 2.97
N PHE A 61 -21.65 5.42 3.20
CA PHE A 61 -20.49 4.56 2.99
C PHE A 61 -20.49 3.34 3.93
N ARG A 62 -20.79 3.56 5.22
CA ARG A 62 -20.92 2.50 6.22
C ARG A 62 -22.04 1.52 5.86
N GLU A 63 -23.22 2.02 5.50
CA GLU A 63 -24.36 1.17 5.10
C GLU A 63 -24.03 0.32 3.86
N LYS A 64 -23.35 0.90 2.87
CA LYS A 64 -22.87 0.14 1.70
C LYS A 64 -21.95 -1.03 2.08
N ILE A 65 -21.09 -0.85 3.08
CA ILE A 65 -20.21 -1.91 3.56
C ILE A 65 -20.99 -2.98 4.29
N LEU A 66 -21.97 -2.61 5.12
CA LEU A 66 -22.84 -3.56 5.80
C LEU A 66 -23.65 -4.40 4.79
N ASP A 67 -24.22 -3.77 3.77
CA ASP A 67 -24.92 -4.46 2.69
C ASP A 67 -24.02 -5.41 1.90
N LEU A 68 -22.76 -5.02 1.70
CA LEU A 68 -21.76 -5.87 1.06
C LEU A 68 -21.44 -7.10 1.93
N LEU A 69 -21.22 -6.90 3.23
CA LEU A 69 -20.98 -7.99 4.17
C LEU A 69 -22.17 -8.95 4.30
N ASN A 70 -23.39 -8.42 4.24
CA ASN A 70 -24.62 -9.23 4.23
C ASN A 70 -24.74 -10.06 2.93
N ARG A 71 -24.47 -9.43 1.78
CA ARG A 71 -24.46 -10.14 0.48
C ARG A 71 -23.35 -11.19 0.42
N PHE A 72 -22.15 -10.88 0.89
CA PHE A 72 -21.04 -11.82 1.05
C PHE A 72 -21.48 -13.05 1.84
N GLU A 73 -22.07 -12.85 3.02
CA GLU A 73 -22.50 -13.95 3.89
C GLU A 73 -23.57 -14.81 3.23
N GLN A 74 -24.55 -14.20 2.56
CA GLN A 74 -25.59 -14.94 1.83
C GLN A 74 -25.00 -15.76 0.67
N GLN A 75 -24.10 -15.17 -0.12
CA GLN A 75 -23.46 -15.85 -1.25
C GLN A 75 -22.55 -16.98 -0.78
N ALA A 76 -21.73 -16.74 0.25
CA ALA A 76 -20.84 -17.75 0.80
C ALA A 76 -21.60 -18.95 1.40
N LYS A 77 -22.73 -18.70 2.09
CA LYS A 77 -23.64 -19.76 2.56
C LYS A 77 -24.21 -20.58 1.41
N ARG A 78 -24.63 -19.93 0.31
CA ARG A 78 -25.15 -20.61 -0.89
C ARG A 78 -24.10 -21.47 -1.58
N LEU A 79 -22.83 -21.05 -1.52
CA LEU A 79 -21.67 -21.81 -2.01
C LEU A 79 -21.14 -22.84 -1.00
N GLN A 80 -21.84 -23.05 0.11
CA GLN A 80 -21.54 -24.06 1.14
C GLN A 80 -20.19 -23.88 1.85
N PHE A 81 -19.67 -22.64 1.93
CA PHE A 81 -18.55 -22.35 2.82
C PHE A 81 -18.95 -22.56 4.29
N SER A 82 -17.98 -22.97 5.12
CA SER A 82 -18.23 -23.21 6.55
C SER A 82 -18.62 -21.92 7.26
N ALA A 83 -19.46 -22.02 8.29
CA ALA A 83 -19.86 -20.84 9.07
C ALA A 83 -18.65 -20.17 9.75
N GLU A 84 -17.66 -20.97 10.17
CA GLU A 84 -16.40 -20.46 10.72
C GLU A 84 -15.62 -19.64 9.66
N ASP A 85 -15.54 -20.14 8.41
CA ASP A 85 -14.83 -19.42 7.35
C ASP A 85 -15.47 -18.07 7.01
N ILE A 86 -16.80 -18.07 6.94
CA ILE A 86 -17.57 -16.86 6.69
C ILE A 86 -17.37 -15.86 7.83
N HIS A 87 -17.43 -16.34 9.09
CA HIS A 87 -17.25 -15.49 10.27
C HIS A 87 -15.85 -14.87 10.31
N ASP A 88 -14.80 -15.68 10.17
CA ASP A 88 -13.41 -15.23 10.26
C ASP A 88 -13.06 -14.30 9.09
N SER A 89 -13.58 -14.57 7.89
CA SER A 89 -13.39 -13.70 6.72
C SER A 89 -14.05 -12.33 6.90
N LYS A 90 -15.29 -12.27 7.43
CA LYS A 90 -15.93 -10.99 7.79
C LYS A 90 -15.12 -10.27 8.86
N TYR A 91 -14.62 -11.00 9.86
CA TYR A 91 -13.83 -10.43 10.94
C TYR A 91 -12.55 -9.77 10.41
N ALA A 92 -11.80 -10.47 9.56
CA ALA A 92 -10.58 -9.98 8.93
C ALA A 92 -10.82 -8.74 8.07
N PHE A 93 -11.90 -8.73 7.27
CA PHE A 93 -12.27 -7.58 6.47
C PHE A 93 -12.61 -6.36 7.34
N CYS A 94 -13.42 -6.54 8.39
CA CYS A 94 -13.75 -5.46 9.31
C CYS A 94 -12.50 -4.91 10.02
N ALA A 95 -11.55 -5.77 10.39
CA ALA A 95 -10.26 -5.34 10.95
C ALA A 95 -9.48 -4.45 9.98
N LEU A 96 -9.38 -4.89 8.73
CA LEU A 96 -8.69 -4.18 7.67
C LEU A 96 -9.28 -2.79 7.44
N ILE A 97 -10.59 -2.70 7.23
CA ILE A 97 -11.21 -1.41 6.87
C ILE A 97 -11.24 -0.43 8.04
N ASP A 98 -11.49 -0.89 9.26
CA ASP A 98 -11.45 -0.05 10.46
C ASP A 98 -10.04 0.52 10.67
N GLU A 99 -8.99 -0.31 10.56
CA GLU A 99 -7.61 0.16 10.64
C GLU A 99 -7.27 1.10 9.47
N THR A 100 -7.72 0.78 8.25
CA THR A 100 -7.45 1.61 7.07
C THR A 100 -8.00 3.01 7.24
N ILE A 101 -9.23 3.16 7.75
CA ILE A 101 -9.84 4.47 8.00
C ILE A 101 -9.15 5.20 9.16
N ALA A 102 -8.90 4.50 10.27
CA ALA A 102 -8.30 5.08 11.46
C ALA A 102 -6.86 5.58 11.24
N THR A 103 -6.16 5.04 10.25
CA THR A 103 -4.74 5.33 10.01
C THR A 103 -4.49 6.36 8.90
N GLN A 104 -5.54 6.90 8.29
CA GLN A 104 -5.41 8.03 7.37
C GLN A 104 -4.88 9.28 8.10
N GLN A 105 -3.86 9.92 7.54
CA GLN A 105 -3.22 11.11 8.13
C GLN A 105 -3.70 12.41 7.48
N ASP A 106 -4.32 12.33 6.32
CA ASP A 106 -4.77 13.49 5.56
C ASP A 106 -6.00 14.12 6.24
N PRO A 107 -5.98 15.43 6.57
CA PRO A 107 -7.08 16.10 7.26
C PRO A 107 -8.44 15.98 6.55
N ALA A 108 -8.45 15.74 5.25
CA ALA A 108 -9.69 15.55 4.49
C ALA A 108 -10.49 14.30 4.94
N TYR A 109 -9.86 13.35 5.64
CA TYR A 109 -10.53 12.19 6.25
C TYR A 109 -11.15 12.46 7.62
N PHE A 110 -10.97 13.65 8.20
CA PHE A 110 -11.40 13.95 9.57
C PHE A 110 -12.89 13.69 9.80
N ASN A 111 -13.75 14.05 8.83
CA ASN A 111 -15.18 13.79 8.92
C ASN A 111 -15.49 12.28 8.95
N LEU A 112 -14.93 11.52 7.99
CA LEU A 112 -15.08 10.07 7.93
C LEU A 112 -14.60 9.40 9.21
N GLN A 113 -13.41 9.76 9.69
CA GLN A 113 -12.82 9.20 10.91
C GLN A 113 -13.71 9.45 12.12
N ASN A 114 -14.11 10.69 12.38
CA ASN A 114 -14.93 10.98 13.55
C ASN A 114 -16.26 10.22 13.55
N THR A 115 -16.92 10.11 12.40
CA THR A 115 -18.14 9.29 12.29
C THR A 115 -17.84 7.80 12.51
N TRP A 116 -16.75 7.30 11.95
CA TRP A 116 -16.37 5.88 12.03
C TRP A 116 -15.94 5.46 13.45
N LEU A 117 -15.20 6.31 14.16
CA LEU A 117 -14.69 6.03 15.50
C LEU A 117 -15.78 5.90 16.57
N ILE A 118 -16.99 6.44 16.32
CA ILE A 118 -18.13 6.28 17.24
C ILE A 118 -18.57 4.82 17.33
N SER A 119 -18.61 4.13 16.18
CA SER A 119 -19.01 2.72 16.11
C SER A 119 -18.27 2.02 14.97
N PRO A 120 -16.98 1.67 15.17
CA PRO A 120 -16.22 0.89 14.21
C PRO A 120 -16.90 -0.45 13.93
N LEU A 121 -16.73 -1.01 12.74
CA LEU A 121 -17.42 -2.24 12.36
C LEU A 121 -17.06 -3.41 13.27
N GLN A 122 -15.83 -3.46 13.77
CA GLN A 122 -15.42 -4.49 14.71
C GLN A 122 -16.14 -4.44 16.05
N LEU A 123 -16.36 -3.23 16.57
CA LEU A 123 -17.15 -3.06 17.78
C LEU A 123 -18.63 -3.36 17.49
N SER A 124 -19.17 -2.82 16.39
CA SER A 124 -20.59 -2.95 16.03
C SER A 124 -21.01 -4.39 15.70
N LEU A 125 -20.15 -5.18 15.07
CA LEU A 125 -20.49 -6.53 14.59
C LEU A 125 -19.93 -7.66 15.45
N PHE A 126 -18.79 -7.42 16.11
CA PHE A 126 -18.07 -8.47 16.87
C PHE A 126 -17.87 -8.12 18.34
N GLY A 127 -18.29 -6.93 18.79
CA GLY A 127 -18.14 -6.49 20.17
C GLY A 127 -16.69 -6.44 20.65
N SER A 128 -15.72 -6.28 19.73
CA SER A 128 -14.30 -6.39 20.04
C SER A 128 -13.53 -5.15 19.62
N GLN A 129 -12.64 -4.69 20.50
CA GLN A 129 -11.66 -3.63 20.23
C GLN A 129 -10.21 -4.17 20.12
N LEU A 130 -10.02 -5.48 20.30
CA LEU A 130 -8.71 -6.13 20.40
C LEU A 130 -8.26 -6.79 19.09
N ALA A 131 -8.76 -6.30 17.97
CA ALA A 131 -8.55 -6.96 16.70
C ALA A 131 -7.12 -6.96 16.21
N GLY A 132 -6.34 -5.94 16.56
CA GLY A 132 -4.92 -5.90 16.24
C GLY A 132 -4.14 -7.10 16.78
N TYR A 133 -4.64 -7.76 17.83
CA TYR A 133 -4.05 -8.99 18.38
C TYR A 133 -4.81 -10.24 17.91
N ARG A 134 -6.14 -10.23 18.08
CA ARG A 134 -6.99 -11.39 17.79
C ARG A 134 -6.98 -11.80 16.32
N PHE A 135 -6.73 -10.86 15.40
CA PHE A 135 -6.49 -11.19 13.99
C PHE A 135 -5.34 -12.20 13.84
N PHE A 136 -4.21 -11.99 14.53
CA PHE A 136 -3.05 -12.88 14.42
C PHE A 136 -3.23 -14.19 15.19
N GLU A 137 -4.03 -14.20 16.24
CA GLU A 137 -4.42 -15.44 16.93
C GLU A 137 -5.25 -16.34 16.00
N ILE A 138 -6.24 -15.77 15.31
CA ILE A 138 -7.05 -16.49 14.31
C ILE A 138 -6.17 -16.92 13.13
N LEU A 139 -5.28 -16.06 12.65
CA LEU A 139 -4.33 -16.41 11.59
C LEU A 139 -3.51 -17.66 11.95
N GLU A 140 -2.99 -17.75 13.17
CA GLU A 140 -2.22 -18.91 13.61
C GLU A 140 -3.07 -20.18 13.67
N GLN A 141 -4.32 -20.07 14.13
CA GLN A 141 -5.28 -21.18 14.11
C GLN A 141 -5.56 -21.66 12.68
N LEU A 142 -5.77 -20.74 11.74
CA LEU A 142 -5.98 -21.06 10.32
C LEU A 142 -4.76 -21.75 9.71
N ARG A 143 -3.55 -21.25 9.99
CA ARG A 143 -2.28 -21.88 9.56
C ARG A 143 -2.15 -23.31 10.09
N SER A 144 -2.52 -23.54 11.36
CA SER A 144 -2.46 -24.88 11.96
C SER A 144 -3.42 -25.89 11.32
N ARG A 145 -4.60 -25.44 10.85
CA ARG A 145 -5.59 -26.28 10.15
C ARG A 145 -5.27 -26.45 8.66
N GLY A 146 -4.36 -25.63 8.11
CA GLY A 146 -3.81 -25.77 6.78
C GLY A 146 -4.89 -25.79 5.68
N LYS A 147 -4.97 -26.92 4.95
CA LYS A 147 -5.82 -27.05 3.76
C LYS A 147 -7.33 -26.96 4.07
N GLU A 148 -7.75 -27.37 5.25
CA GLU A 148 -9.17 -27.40 5.64
C GLU A 148 -9.79 -26.01 5.71
N ARG A 149 -9.02 -25.01 6.17
CA ARG A 149 -9.45 -23.61 6.33
C ARG A 149 -8.72 -22.68 5.36
N LEU A 150 -8.24 -23.21 4.23
CA LEU A 150 -7.43 -22.48 3.26
C LEU A 150 -8.14 -21.23 2.73
N ALA A 151 -9.45 -21.31 2.47
CA ALA A 151 -10.23 -20.19 1.94
C ALA A 151 -10.17 -18.95 2.85
N SER A 152 -10.30 -19.13 4.17
CA SER A 152 -10.16 -18.01 5.12
C SER A 152 -8.72 -17.59 5.30
N LEU A 153 -7.77 -18.52 5.30
CA LEU A 153 -6.34 -18.21 5.38
C LEU A 153 -5.93 -17.26 4.24
N GLU A 154 -6.44 -17.50 3.03
CA GLU A 154 -6.22 -16.62 1.88
C GLU A 154 -6.81 -15.23 2.10
N VAL A 155 -8.01 -15.10 2.66
CA VAL A 155 -8.62 -13.80 3.00
C VAL A 155 -7.75 -13.04 4.00
N PHE A 156 -7.26 -13.70 5.04
CA PHE A 156 -6.36 -13.06 6.01
C PHE A 156 -5.05 -12.61 5.37
N HIS A 157 -4.44 -13.46 4.54
CA HIS A 157 -3.25 -13.09 3.79
C HIS A 157 -3.50 -11.90 2.87
N TYR A 158 -4.65 -11.87 2.19
CA TYR A 158 -5.05 -10.75 1.34
C TYR A 158 -5.22 -9.44 2.13
N CYS A 159 -5.79 -9.50 3.34
CA CYS A 159 -5.85 -8.35 4.23
C CYS A 159 -4.45 -7.81 4.60
N LEU A 160 -3.48 -8.70 4.84
CA LEU A 160 -2.10 -8.29 5.12
C LEU A 160 -1.45 -7.61 3.90
N LEU A 161 -1.64 -8.14 2.70
CA LEU A 161 -1.17 -7.52 1.45
C LEU A 161 -1.80 -6.14 1.22
N LEU A 162 -3.05 -5.98 1.63
CA LEU A 162 -3.76 -4.70 1.63
C LEU A 162 -3.34 -3.77 2.77
N GLY A 163 -2.34 -4.12 3.56
CA GLY A 163 -1.67 -3.22 4.50
C GLY A 163 -2.22 -3.24 5.92
N PHE A 164 -2.99 -4.27 6.30
CA PHE A 164 -3.33 -4.50 7.70
C PHE A 164 -2.06 -4.78 8.52
N GLN A 165 -1.86 -4.06 9.63
CA GLN A 165 -0.68 -4.21 10.49
C GLN A 165 -1.05 -4.75 11.89
N GLY A 166 -2.18 -4.31 12.45
CA GLY A 166 -2.57 -4.65 13.81
C GLY A 166 -1.46 -4.38 14.83
N LYS A 167 -1.15 -5.36 15.69
CA LYS A 167 -0.09 -5.26 16.71
C LYS A 167 1.30 -4.93 16.13
N TYR A 168 1.59 -5.32 14.89
CA TYR A 168 2.90 -5.10 14.27
C TYR A 168 3.19 -3.64 13.94
N ARG A 169 2.17 -2.77 13.97
CA ARG A 169 2.35 -1.31 13.85
C ARG A 169 3.25 -0.75 14.95
N LEU A 170 3.24 -1.36 16.14
CA LEU A 170 4.05 -0.94 17.30
C LEU A 170 5.31 -1.80 17.49
N GLU A 171 5.35 -3.02 16.94
CA GLU A 171 6.45 -3.97 17.12
C GLU A 171 7.57 -3.79 16.08
N SER A 172 7.34 -4.25 14.84
CA SER A 172 8.32 -4.22 13.74
C SER A 172 7.63 -4.50 12.41
N VAL A 173 7.88 -3.64 11.43
CA VAL A 173 7.38 -3.79 10.05
C VAL A 173 8.10 -4.94 9.34
N GLU A 174 9.37 -5.18 9.65
CA GLU A 174 10.15 -6.29 9.11
C GLU A 174 9.56 -7.65 9.53
N SER A 175 9.16 -7.76 10.80
CA SER A 175 8.53 -8.97 11.33
C SER A 175 7.19 -9.27 10.64
N LEU A 176 6.40 -8.23 10.37
CA LEU A 176 5.17 -8.34 9.58
C LEU A 176 5.47 -8.82 8.15
N ASN A 177 6.45 -8.21 7.47
CA ASN A 177 6.80 -8.59 6.10
C ASN A 177 7.27 -10.06 6.01
N HIS A 178 8.06 -10.52 6.97
CA HIS A 178 8.46 -11.92 7.07
C HIS A 178 7.26 -12.86 7.30
N LEU A 179 6.31 -12.48 8.15
CA LEU A 179 5.08 -13.24 8.36
C LEU A 179 4.25 -13.31 7.08
N VAL A 180 4.07 -12.18 6.38
CA VAL A 180 3.33 -12.11 5.11
C VAL A 180 3.93 -13.04 4.07
N ALA A 181 5.25 -12.98 3.86
CA ALA A 181 5.94 -13.85 2.92
C ALA A 181 5.74 -15.33 3.26
N ARG A 182 5.95 -15.71 4.53
CA ARG A 182 5.79 -17.10 5.00
C ARG A 182 4.37 -17.62 4.81
N VAL A 183 3.35 -16.83 5.14
CA VAL A 183 1.95 -17.23 4.93
C VAL A 183 1.63 -17.38 3.45
N GLY A 184 2.21 -16.54 2.59
CA GLY A 184 2.10 -16.68 1.13
C GLY A 184 2.67 -18.01 0.64
N ASP A 185 3.88 -18.36 1.07
CA ASP A 185 4.54 -19.63 0.73
C ASP A 185 3.73 -20.84 1.23
N GLU A 186 3.17 -20.76 2.44
CA GLU A 186 2.29 -21.80 3.01
C GLU A 186 1.01 -21.97 2.18
N ILE A 187 0.37 -20.89 1.77
CA ILE A 187 -0.83 -20.93 0.91
C ILE A 187 -0.49 -21.58 -0.44
N ASP A 188 0.61 -21.19 -1.07
CA ASP A 188 1.04 -21.77 -2.35
C ASP A 188 1.40 -23.25 -2.22
N TYR A 189 2.02 -23.64 -1.12
CA TYR A 189 2.27 -25.04 -0.79
C TYR A 189 0.96 -25.83 -0.63
N LEU A 190 -0.02 -25.30 0.11
CA LEU A 190 -1.32 -25.94 0.40
C LEU A 190 -2.23 -26.05 -0.83
N LYS A 191 -2.15 -25.09 -1.76
CA LYS A 191 -2.80 -25.16 -3.08
C LYS A 191 -2.23 -26.29 -3.95
N GLY A 192 -1.05 -26.78 -3.60
CA GLY A 192 -0.25 -27.67 -4.43
C GLY A 192 0.38 -26.91 -5.59
N LYS A 193 1.45 -27.47 -6.16
CA LYS A 193 2.11 -26.91 -7.34
C LYS A 193 1.05 -26.67 -8.43
N LYS A 194 0.67 -25.41 -8.64
CA LYS A 194 0.01 -25.00 -9.89
C LYS A 194 0.91 -25.53 -10.99
N ALA A 195 0.37 -26.38 -11.87
CA ALA A 195 1.12 -26.89 -13.00
C ALA A 195 1.80 -25.70 -13.66
N ALA A 196 3.14 -25.73 -13.76
CA ALA A 196 3.90 -24.66 -14.37
C ALA A 196 3.26 -24.40 -15.73
N PHE A 197 2.68 -23.21 -15.93
CA PHE A 197 1.93 -22.87 -17.14
C PHE A 197 2.80 -23.02 -18.41
N SER A 198 4.12 -23.10 -18.25
CA SER A 198 5.05 -23.66 -19.23
C SER A 198 6.34 -24.14 -18.53
N PRO A 199 7.16 -25.02 -19.16
CA PRO A 199 8.47 -25.43 -18.66
C PRO A 199 9.46 -24.28 -18.40
N PHE A 200 9.18 -23.09 -18.91
CA PHE A 200 9.99 -21.87 -18.78
C PHE A 200 9.31 -20.80 -17.90
N ALA A 201 8.25 -21.15 -17.16
CA ALA A 201 7.51 -20.21 -16.32
C ALA A 201 8.21 -19.83 -15.01
N ALA A 202 9.38 -20.42 -14.72
CA ALA A 202 10.24 -19.94 -13.65
C ALA A 202 10.70 -18.52 -14.03
N ILE A 203 10.12 -17.52 -13.37
CA ILE A 203 10.65 -16.16 -13.41
C ILE A 203 12.10 -16.27 -12.95
N PRO A 204 13.09 -15.84 -13.76
CA PRO A 204 14.47 -15.86 -13.32
C PRO A 204 14.54 -15.06 -12.03
N ASP A 205 15.06 -15.72 -11.00
CA ASP A 205 15.18 -15.27 -9.62
C ASP A 205 15.53 -13.77 -9.60
N GLN A 206 14.51 -12.93 -9.46
CA GLN A 206 14.72 -11.50 -9.27
C GLN A 206 15.09 -11.34 -7.81
N ILE A 207 16.35 -11.65 -7.51
CA ILE A 207 17.08 -10.96 -6.45
C ILE A 207 17.19 -9.51 -6.90
N LYS A 208 16.06 -8.80 -6.85
CA LYS A 208 16.04 -7.36 -6.87
C LYS A 208 16.35 -6.96 -5.44
N HIS A 209 17.64 -6.97 -5.12
CA HIS A 209 18.18 -5.90 -4.30
C HIS A 209 17.84 -4.59 -5.01
N ILE A 210 16.60 -4.13 -4.85
CA ILE A 210 16.23 -2.74 -5.06
C ILE A 210 16.86 -1.98 -3.90
N ILE A 211 18.16 -1.77 -4.01
CA ILE A 211 18.76 -0.55 -3.51
C ILE A 211 17.95 0.54 -4.21
N HIS A 212 16.98 1.10 -3.49
CA HIS A 212 16.40 2.38 -3.87
C HIS A 212 17.59 3.32 -3.98
N HIS A 213 17.94 3.66 -5.21
CA HIS A 213 18.86 4.74 -5.50
C HIS A 213 18.11 5.99 -5.03
N GLU A 214 18.28 6.33 -3.76
CA GLU A 214 17.62 7.46 -3.15
C GLU A 214 17.99 8.70 -3.95
N LEU A 215 16.92 9.38 -4.37
CA LEU A 215 16.87 10.57 -5.18
C LEU A 215 17.89 11.66 -4.70
N PRO A 216 18.27 12.61 -5.58
CA PRO A 216 19.45 13.47 -5.45
C PRO A 216 19.35 14.57 -4.37
N PHE A 217 18.82 14.27 -3.20
CA PHE A 217 18.70 15.20 -2.08
C PHE A 217 20.07 15.70 -1.59
N PHE A 218 21.08 14.82 -1.60
CA PHE A 218 22.44 15.20 -1.24
C PHE A 218 23.01 16.31 -2.14
N TRP A 219 22.73 16.28 -3.45
CA TRP A 219 23.20 17.30 -4.39
C TRP A 219 22.51 18.65 -4.17
N ILE A 220 21.21 18.63 -3.84
CA ILE A 220 20.45 19.83 -3.49
C ILE A 220 20.99 20.45 -2.19
N LEU A 221 21.29 19.62 -1.19
CA LEU A 221 21.85 20.06 0.08
C LEU A 221 23.26 20.66 -0.07
N ILE A 222 24.12 20.04 -0.89
CA ILE A 222 25.45 20.57 -1.21
C ILE A 222 25.34 21.93 -1.93
N PHE A 223 24.44 22.05 -2.91
CA PHE A 223 24.22 23.30 -3.63
C PHE A 223 23.72 24.41 -2.70
N LEU A 224 22.74 24.11 -1.84
CA LEU A 224 22.20 25.05 -0.84
C LEU A 224 23.31 25.54 0.12
N LEU A 225 24.13 24.61 0.63
CA LEU A 225 25.22 24.93 1.55
C LEU A 225 26.30 25.79 0.87
N MET A 226 26.64 25.48 -0.38
CA MET A 226 27.59 26.28 -1.17
C MET A 226 27.06 27.70 -1.41
N PHE A 227 25.78 27.85 -1.78
CA PHE A 227 25.15 29.16 -1.98
C PHE A 227 25.13 30.00 -0.70
N ALA A 228 24.80 29.38 0.44
CA ALA A 228 24.83 30.03 1.75
C ALA A 228 26.26 30.50 2.15
N ALA A 229 27.28 29.68 1.88
CA ALA A 229 28.67 30.05 2.15
C ALA A 229 29.13 31.23 1.27
N LEU A 230 28.76 31.23 -0.02
CA LEU A 230 29.15 32.28 -0.97
C LEU A 230 28.52 33.64 -0.61
N THR A 231 27.23 33.62 -0.27
CA THR A 231 26.50 34.83 0.17
C THR A 231 27.05 35.38 1.48
N PHE A 232 27.35 34.53 2.46
CA PHE A 232 28.00 34.92 3.71
C PHE A 232 29.38 35.56 3.47
N ALA A 233 30.23 34.93 2.65
CA ALA A 233 31.54 35.45 2.31
C ALA A 233 31.47 36.81 1.59
N GLY A 234 30.54 36.95 0.65
CA GLY A 234 30.27 38.21 -0.06
C GLY A 234 29.87 39.35 0.89
N LEU A 235 28.92 39.07 1.80
CA LEU A 235 28.48 40.03 2.82
C LEU A 235 29.62 40.41 3.77
N LYS A 236 30.41 39.43 4.25
CA LYS A 236 31.59 39.67 5.10
C LYS A 236 32.62 40.56 4.41
N PHE A 237 32.88 40.32 3.12
CA PHE A 237 33.85 41.10 2.36
C PHE A 237 33.37 42.53 2.13
N MET A 238 32.10 42.72 1.77
CA MET A 238 31.47 44.03 1.64
C MET A 238 31.52 44.82 2.95
N LEU A 239 31.17 44.17 4.07
CA LEU A 239 31.19 44.76 5.40
C LEU A 239 32.62 45.10 5.86
N SER A 240 33.60 44.25 5.53
CA SER A 240 35.02 44.53 5.82
C SER A 240 35.52 45.77 5.09
N LYS A 241 35.17 45.91 3.80
CA LYS A 241 35.51 47.11 3.02
C LYS A 241 34.86 48.38 3.58
N GLN A 242 33.58 48.29 3.97
CA GLN A 242 32.88 49.41 4.61
C GLN A 242 33.48 49.75 5.98
N ASN A 243 33.80 48.75 6.80
CA ASN A 243 34.45 48.95 8.09
C ASN A 243 35.84 49.59 7.94
N GLN A 244 36.66 49.15 6.99
CA GLN A 244 37.96 49.78 6.73
C GLN A 244 37.80 51.23 6.26
N ALA A 245 36.84 51.51 5.35
CA ALA A 245 36.57 52.87 4.90
C ALA A 245 36.06 53.78 6.04
N ALA A 246 35.22 53.24 6.93
CA ALA A 246 34.66 53.99 8.06
C ALA A 246 35.65 54.18 9.23
N LEU A 247 36.58 53.24 9.44
CA LEU A 247 37.55 53.28 10.55
C LEU A 247 38.88 53.96 10.18
N ASN A 248 39.23 54.04 8.90
CA ASN A 248 40.44 54.75 8.41
C ASN A 248 40.61 56.18 8.98
N PRO A 249 39.55 57.00 9.13
CA PRO A 249 39.67 58.34 9.72
C PRO A 249 39.97 58.33 11.23
N TYR A 250 39.55 57.29 11.95
CA TYR A 250 39.68 57.19 13.41
C TYR A 250 40.95 56.46 13.85
N GLN A 251 41.60 55.71 12.94
CA GLN A 251 42.81 54.94 13.22
C GLN A 251 44.02 55.82 13.59
N ASN A 252 44.02 57.11 13.19
CA ASN A 252 45.05 58.10 13.53
C ASN A 252 44.75 58.92 14.79
N VAL A 253 43.61 58.71 15.47
CA VAL A 253 43.25 59.49 16.67
C VAL A 253 43.71 58.80 17.96
N ILE A 254 43.93 57.48 17.92
CA ILE A 254 44.43 56.70 19.06
C ILE A 254 45.95 56.53 18.90
N SER A 255 46.67 57.62 19.08
CA SER A 255 48.11 57.58 19.36
C SER A 255 48.27 57.31 20.85
N ALA A 256 48.83 56.15 21.22
CA ALA A 256 49.30 55.97 22.60
C ALA A 256 50.32 57.08 22.93
N PRO A 257 50.28 57.72 24.11
CA PRO A 257 51.24 58.76 24.45
C PRO A 257 52.66 58.18 24.36
N ALA A 258 53.48 58.78 23.51
CA ALA A 258 54.89 58.47 23.44
C ALA A 258 55.60 59.05 24.67
N GLU A 259 56.58 58.28 25.16
CA GLU A 259 57.64 58.68 26.09
C GLU A 259 57.37 58.44 27.59
N GLU A 260 57.73 57.24 28.07
CA GLU A 260 58.10 57.06 29.48
C GLU A 260 59.40 57.82 29.74
N ALA A 261 59.32 58.96 30.43
CA ALA A 261 60.48 59.74 30.84
C ALA A 261 61.34 58.93 31.84
N HIS A 262 62.46 58.40 31.37
CA HIS A 262 63.43 57.70 32.21
C HIS A 262 64.32 58.74 32.93
N ILE A 263 64.00 59.04 34.19
CA ILE A 263 64.81 59.94 35.03
C ILE A 263 65.81 59.08 35.83
N THR A 264 67.09 59.09 35.44
CA THR A 264 68.17 58.47 36.21
C THR A 264 68.74 59.48 37.20
N ILE A 265 68.43 59.31 38.49
CA ILE A 265 68.95 60.16 39.57
C ILE A 265 70.29 59.58 40.05
N HIS A 266 71.38 60.30 39.86
CA HIS A 266 72.67 59.99 40.48
C HIS A 266 72.80 60.78 41.80
N LEU A 267 72.94 60.08 42.93
CA LEU A 267 73.27 60.70 44.21
C LEU A 267 74.81 60.74 44.42
N PRO A 268 75.34 61.81 45.04
CA PRO A 268 76.76 61.99 45.33
C PRO A 268 77.27 61.13 46.50
#